data_AF-A0A7Y9LKU8-F1
#
_entry.id   AF-A0A7Y9LKU8-F1
#
_cell.length_a   1.000
_cell.length_b   1.000
_cell.length_c   1.000
_cell.angle_alpha   90.00
_cell.angle_beta   90.00
_cell.angle_gamma   90.00
#
_symmetry.space_group_name_H-M   'P 1'
#
loop_
_entity.id
_entity.type
_entity.pdbx_description
1 polymer ?
#
loop_
_entity_poly.entity_id
_entity_poly.type
_entity_poly.pdbx_seq_one_letter_code
_entity_poly.pdbx_strand_id
1 'polypeptide(L)'
;MMLTSLASRYLLTSLTCLALAVGPFLHIPWTIDASYHNNQRLMQVLVLVIAAVTVLVRQRRHGAAMIWPGKAGAASLGVWLLLGVVSGMQALSPRHAFYEWGSMTLLVMLALAIAAEWSTDADAGQVAARMRRMALWCGYGCVAYIFLAMAYYLIAVVGHVQPSQLMLSPGYDNHRFLNHVQTISLPFLAWLALPAAGVADGRAHRAMWWRMTAVWWMLLFVTGGRGTVFGIGVAIVVVLGGYGRQAWPWVRVLVTSAAAGLVAYLLLYVALPLAIGLKPFGVLQGVAERSLVDPASGRLDLWRLAGAMIQSHPWLGEGPLHFAHRAMALQANAHPHDWLLQIAAEWGVPAVIALTAALVCGVVAMWRRGRAVADDDLAGQALRTVLTGGVAATIADAFVSGSIVMPMSQLWIVVLVACAVAWTQQGRTASSAAPNPAAARPPRRNVWVSMFMALVLAFAVASVLRGMLPEALDLTAQERDFTPPAYPFFAPRLWRNGYF
;
A
#
# COMPACT_ATOMS: atom_id res chain seq x y z
N MET A 1 -4.23 21.13 -28.09
CA MET A 1 -5.07 19.91 -28.21
C MET A 1 -4.32 18.61 -27.87
N MET A 2 -3.02 18.48 -28.17
CA MET A 2 -2.19 17.31 -27.77
C MET A 2 -1.79 17.30 -26.28
N LEU A 3 -1.49 18.45 -25.67
CA LEU A 3 -1.13 18.53 -24.25
C LEU A 3 -2.31 18.25 -23.31
N THR A 4 -3.54 18.63 -23.70
CA THR A 4 -4.78 18.31 -22.98
C THR A 4 -5.19 16.83 -23.09
N SER A 5 -4.73 16.11 -24.12
CA SER A 5 -5.02 14.67 -24.28
C SER A 5 -4.04 13.77 -23.50
N LEU A 6 -2.79 14.20 -23.30
CA LEU A 6 -1.80 13.47 -22.51
C LEU A 6 -2.05 13.59 -21.01
N ALA A 7 -2.39 14.80 -20.51
CA ALA A 7 -2.76 15.02 -19.11
C ALA A 7 -4.04 14.25 -18.73
N SER A 8 -4.97 14.04 -19.68
CA SER A 8 -6.20 13.27 -19.43
C SER A 8 -6.00 11.76 -19.45
N ARG A 9 -4.91 11.25 -20.06
CA ARG A 9 -4.65 9.80 -20.20
C ARG A 9 -4.08 9.16 -18.94
N TYR A 10 -3.26 9.86 -18.16
CA TYR A 10 -2.62 9.35 -16.92
C TYR A 10 -3.11 10.06 -15.66
N LEU A 11 -4.33 10.60 -15.71
CA LEU A 11 -4.89 11.38 -14.61
C LEU A 11 -4.85 10.61 -13.29
N LEU A 12 -5.24 9.33 -13.29
CA LEU A 12 -5.34 8.53 -12.06
C LEU A 12 -3.95 8.18 -11.51
N THR A 13 -3.01 7.84 -12.40
CA THR A 13 -1.61 7.65 -12.04
C THR A 13 -1.05 8.88 -11.35
N SER A 14 -1.17 10.05 -11.99
CA SER A 14 -0.63 11.32 -11.50
C SER A 14 -1.28 11.76 -10.20
N LEU A 15 -2.60 11.66 -10.10
CA LEU A 15 -3.37 11.97 -8.88
C LEU A 15 -2.90 11.10 -7.70
N THR A 16 -2.72 9.80 -7.93
CA THR A 16 -2.29 8.87 -6.88
C THR A 16 -0.85 9.14 -6.46
N CYS A 17 0.06 9.38 -7.41
CA CYS A 17 1.45 9.73 -7.09
C CYS A 17 1.56 11.06 -6.32
N LEU A 18 0.74 12.05 -6.69
CA LEU A 18 0.67 13.33 -5.99
C LEU A 18 0.18 13.13 -4.55
N ALA A 19 -0.88 12.34 -4.35
CA ALA A 19 -1.38 12.01 -3.02
C ALA A 19 -0.30 11.29 -2.19
N LEU A 20 0.43 10.35 -2.76
CA LEU A 20 1.53 9.66 -2.07
C LEU A 20 2.68 10.60 -1.69
N ALA A 21 3.01 11.55 -2.56
CA ALA A 21 4.09 12.51 -2.32
C ALA A 21 3.70 13.61 -1.32
N VAL A 22 2.45 14.06 -1.31
CA VAL A 22 1.98 15.18 -0.48
C VAL A 22 1.38 14.72 0.85
N GLY A 23 0.79 13.52 0.91
CA GLY A 23 0.08 13.00 2.08
C GLY A 23 0.81 13.12 3.42
N PRO A 24 2.12 12.81 3.51
CA PRO A 24 2.89 12.97 4.75
C PRO A 24 3.09 14.44 5.19
N PHE A 25 2.88 15.41 4.31
CA PHE A 25 3.10 16.84 4.56
C PHE A 25 1.81 17.62 4.82
N LEU A 26 0.67 16.93 4.91
CA LEU A 26 -0.62 17.53 5.22
C LEU A 26 -0.68 17.95 6.70
N HIS A 27 0.09 18.99 7.05
CA HIS A 27 0.12 19.63 8.37
C HIS A 27 -1.02 20.64 8.55
N ILE A 28 -1.57 21.17 7.45
CA ILE A 28 -2.77 22.02 7.48
C ILE A 28 -3.95 21.07 7.48
N PRO A 29 -4.65 20.92 8.60
CA PRO A 29 -5.66 19.90 8.70
C PRO A 29 -6.88 20.38 7.92
N TRP A 30 -7.49 19.47 7.15
CA TRP A 30 -8.67 19.79 6.33
C TRP A 30 -9.89 20.13 7.21
N THR A 31 -9.78 19.81 8.50
CA THR A 31 -10.66 20.13 9.61
C THR A 31 -9.77 20.60 10.76
N ILE A 32 -10.12 21.64 11.52
CA ILE A 32 -9.25 22.21 12.57
C ILE A 32 -8.84 21.13 13.58
N ASP A 33 -7.56 21.02 13.91
CA ASP A 33 -6.95 20.05 14.84
C ASP A 33 -6.96 18.54 14.45
N ALA A 34 -7.39 18.17 13.24
CA ALA A 34 -7.41 16.75 12.87
C ALA A 34 -6.01 16.12 12.73
N SER A 35 -5.88 14.91 13.27
CA SER A 35 -4.68 14.08 13.21
C SER A 35 -4.19 13.72 11.79
N TYR A 36 -2.92 13.31 11.67
CA TYR A 36 -2.31 12.99 10.36
C TYR A 36 -3.02 11.83 9.67
N HIS A 37 -3.41 10.81 10.42
CA HIS A 37 -4.15 9.64 9.94
C HIS A 37 -5.49 10.05 9.35
N ASN A 38 -6.23 10.93 10.03
CA ASN A 38 -7.52 11.41 9.55
C ASN A 38 -7.36 12.22 8.25
N ASN A 39 -6.37 13.13 8.18
CA ASN A 39 -6.08 13.89 6.96
C ASN A 39 -5.70 12.98 5.78
N GLN A 40 -4.85 11.99 6.03
CA GLN A 40 -4.47 11.00 5.02
C GLN A 40 -5.66 10.14 4.57
N ARG A 41 -6.58 9.82 5.49
CA ARG A 41 -7.82 9.11 5.17
C ARG A 41 -8.74 9.93 4.28
N LEU A 42 -8.96 11.20 4.61
CA LEU A 42 -9.77 12.11 3.80
C LEU A 42 -9.17 12.28 2.40
N MET A 43 -7.85 12.47 2.30
CA MET A 43 -7.15 12.53 1.01
C MET A 43 -7.31 11.23 0.21
N GLN A 44 -7.15 10.07 0.86
CA GLN A 44 -7.38 8.78 0.20
C GLN A 44 -8.79 8.68 -0.36
N VAL A 45 -9.82 8.99 0.44
CA VAL A 45 -11.21 8.92 -0.01
C VAL A 45 -11.46 9.88 -1.18
N LEU A 46 -10.89 11.09 -1.14
CA LEU A 46 -10.99 12.03 -2.25
C LEU A 46 -10.40 11.44 -3.54
N VAL A 47 -9.22 10.82 -3.47
CA VAL A 47 -8.60 10.12 -4.61
C VAL A 47 -9.52 9.01 -5.14
N LEU A 48 -10.10 8.21 -4.25
CA LEU A 48 -11.00 7.11 -4.60
C LEU A 48 -12.28 7.61 -5.29
N VAL A 49 -12.89 8.70 -4.80
CA VAL A 49 -14.10 9.29 -5.39
C VAL A 49 -13.80 9.89 -6.77
N ILE A 50 -12.72 10.66 -6.91
CA ILE A 50 -12.29 11.22 -8.21
C ILE A 50 -12.01 10.08 -9.20
N ALA A 51 -11.38 9.00 -8.74
CA ALA A 51 -11.12 7.84 -9.56
C ALA A 51 -12.39 7.16 -10.04
N ALA A 52 -13.36 6.93 -9.15
CA ALA A 52 -14.65 6.36 -9.51
C ALA A 52 -15.38 7.19 -10.57
N VAL A 53 -15.46 8.52 -10.38
CA VAL A 53 -16.05 9.45 -11.35
C VAL A 53 -15.31 9.38 -12.69
N THR A 54 -13.98 9.38 -12.67
CA THR A 54 -13.16 9.29 -13.89
C THR A 54 -13.42 7.99 -14.66
N VAL A 55 -13.52 6.86 -13.96
CA VAL A 55 -13.83 5.56 -14.57
C VAL A 55 -15.23 5.59 -15.20
N LEU A 56 -16.24 6.10 -14.48
CA LEU A 56 -17.61 6.22 -15.01
C LEU A 56 -17.68 7.11 -16.26
N VAL A 57 -16.97 8.25 -16.26
CA VAL A 57 -16.91 9.16 -17.42
C VAL A 57 -16.20 8.50 -18.60
N ARG A 58 -15.05 7.85 -18.38
CA ARG A 58 -14.30 7.15 -19.44
C ARG A 58 -15.10 6.00 -20.02
N GLN A 59 -15.81 5.26 -19.18
CA GLN A 59 -16.69 4.18 -19.61
C GLN A 59 -17.86 4.70 -20.45
N ARG A 60 -18.50 5.80 -20.05
CA ARG A 60 -19.60 6.42 -20.82
C ARG A 60 -19.13 6.92 -22.18
N ARG A 61 -17.96 7.57 -22.25
CA ARG A 61 -17.43 8.20 -23.47
C ARG A 61 -16.76 7.22 -24.43
N HIS A 62 -16.03 6.24 -23.91
CA HIS A 62 -15.12 5.41 -24.71
C HIS A 62 -15.39 3.90 -24.59
N GLY A 63 -16.38 3.48 -23.79
CA GLY A 63 -16.64 2.06 -23.54
C GLY A 63 -15.44 1.35 -22.88
N ALA A 64 -14.63 2.09 -22.13
CA ALA A 64 -13.37 1.60 -21.58
C ALA A 64 -13.56 0.29 -20.80
N ALA A 65 -12.89 -0.77 -21.24
CA ALA A 65 -12.81 -2.01 -20.51
C ALA A 65 -11.76 -1.87 -19.41
N MET A 66 -12.13 -2.12 -18.15
CA MET A 66 -11.14 -2.32 -17.11
C MET A 66 -10.33 -3.57 -17.42
N ILE A 67 -9.04 -3.53 -17.10
CA ILE A 67 -8.24 -4.72 -17.21
C ILE A 67 -8.52 -5.59 -15.99
N TRP A 68 -9.05 -6.77 -16.23
CA TRP A 68 -9.21 -7.75 -15.17
C TRP A 68 -8.01 -8.70 -15.14
N PRO A 69 -7.60 -9.18 -13.96
CA PRO A 69 -6.80 -10.40 -13.89
C PRO A 69 -7.54 -11.50 -14.67
N GLY A 70 -6.84 -12.50 -15.19
CA GLY A 70 -7.46 -13.56 -16.02
C GLY A 70 -8.75 -14.12 -15.39
N LYS A 71 -9.64 -14.71 -16.21
CA LYS A 71 -11.04 -15.07 -15.82
C LYS A 71 -11.19 -15.63 -14.40
N ALA A 72 -10.33 -16.56 -13.98
CA ALA A 72 -10.34 -17.14 -12.63
C ALA A 72 -10.07 -16.14 -11.51
N GLY A 73 -9.08 -15.26 -11.68
CA GLY A 73 -8.76 -14.20 -10.71
C GLY A 73 -9.89 -13.17 -10.61
N ALA A 74 -10.49 -12.80 -11.75
CA ALA A 74 -11.64 -11.89 -11.77
C ALA A 74 -12.87 -12.50 -11.08
N ALA A 75 -13.15 -13.78 -11.32
CA ALA A 75 -14.23 -14.50 -10.67
C ALA A 75 -14.00 -14.59 -9.14
N SER A 76 -12.80 -14.94 -8.72
CA SER A 76 -12.44 -15.04 -7.29
C SER A 76 -12.58 -13.69 -6.57
N LEU A 77 -12.12 -12.61 -7.22
CA LEU A 77 -12.30 -11.25 -6.72
C LEU A 77 -13.78 -10.85 -6.64
N GLY A 78 -14.59 -11.22 -7.64
CA GLY A 78 -16.04 -10.99 -7.64
C GLY A 78 -16.75 -11.73 -6.51
N VAL A 79 -16.36 -12.98 -6.24
CA VAL A 79 -16.87 -13.77 -5.10
C VAL A 79 -16.48 -13.12 -3.78
N TRP A 80 -15.23 -12.70 -3.62
CA TRP A 80 -14.77 -11.99 -2.42
C TRP A 80 -15.58 -10.71 -2.16
N LEU A 81 -15.78 -9.88 -3.19
CA LEU A 81 -16.60 -8.67 -3.08
C LEU A 81 -18.06 -8.98 -2.74
N LEU A 82 -18.64 -10.03 -3.33
CA LEU A 82 -20.01 -10.45 -3.03
C LEU A 82 -20.15 -10.92 -1.58
N LEU A 83 -19.24 -11.76 -1.09
CA LEU A 83 -19.23 -12.22 0.30
C LEU A 83 -19.10 -11.05 1.27
N GLY A 84 -18.30 -10.04 0.93
CA GLY A 84 -18.22 -8.80 1.71
C GLY A 84 -19.52 -8.02 1.81
N VAL A 85 -20.33 -7.99 0.73
CA VAL A 85 -21.67 -7.39 0.79
C VAL A 85 -22.56 -8.17 1.75
N VAL A 86 -22.60 -9.50 1.61
CA VAL A 86 -23.45 -10.37 2.45
C VAL A 86 -23.04 -10.29 3.92
N SER A 87 -21.75 -10.29 4.21
CA SER A 87 -21.18 -10.08 5.54
C SER A 87 -21.57 -8.71 6.11
N GLY A 88 -21.43 -7.63 5.31
CA GLY A 88 -21.78 -6.28 5.73
C GLY A 88 -23.26 -6.07 6.03
N MET A 89 -24.16 -6.81 5.36
CA MET A 89 -25.60 -6.77 5.66
C MET A 89 -25.95 -7.37 7.03
N GLN A 90 -25.14 -8.29 7.54
CA GLN A 90 -25.36 -8.99 8.82
C GLN A 90 -24.56 -8.38 9.98
N ALA A 91 -23.68 -7.43 9.67
CA ALA A 91 -22.83 -6.78 10.65
C ALA A 91 -23.65 -5.98 11.67
N LEU A 92 -23.15 -5.90 12.92
CA LEU A 92 -23.76 -5.09 13.98
C LEU A 92 -23.95 -3.63 13.53
N SER A 93 -23.00 -3.10 12.77
CA SER A 93 -23.09 -1.79 12.15
C SER A 93 -22.85 -1.87 10.63
N PRO A 94 -23.92 -2.07 9.83
CA PRO A 94 -23.81 -2.17 8.38
C PRO A 94 -23.18 -0.92 7.76
N ARG A 95 -23.38 0.26 8.36
CA ARG A 95 -22.76 1.51 7.92
C ARG A 95 -21.23 1.43 7.87
N HIS A 96 -20.60 0.93 8.93
CA HIS A 96 -19.14 0.83 9.00
C HIS A 96 -18.60 -0.36 8.22
N ALA A 97 -19.37 -1.46 8.17
CA ALA A 97 -19.01 -2.59 7.33
C ALA A 97 -18.99 -2.21 5.84
N PHE A 98 -20.02 -1.49 5.37
CA PHE A 98 -20.07 -0.99 4.01
C PHE A 98 -19.02 0.08 3.71
N TYR A 99 -18.58 0.85 4.71
CA TYR A 99 -17.44 1.74 4.55
C TYR A 99 -16.17 0.97 4.14
N GLU A 100 -15.80 -0.09 4.87
CA GLU A 100 -14.59 -0.85 4.56
C GLU A 100 -14.75 -1.60 3.24
N TRP A 101 -15.90 -2.23 3.03
CA TRP A 101 -16.21 -2.89 1.76
C TRP A 101 -16.11 -1.93 0.56
N GLY A 102 -16.69 -0.74 0.68
CA GLY A 102 -16.67 0.29 -0.35
C GLY A 102 -15.24 0.80 -0.60
N SER A 103 -14.47 1.04 0.47
CA SER A 103 -13.09 1.49 0.37
C SER A 103 -12.21 0.45 -0.33
N MET A 104 -12.32 -0.82 0.06
CA MET A 104 -11.60 -1.93 -0.57
C MET A 104 -11.98 -2.12 -2.04
N THR A 105 -13.28 -2.02 -2.36
CA THR A 105 -13.77 -2.07 -3.74
C THR A 105 -13.16 -0.95 -4.57
N LEU A 106 -13.19 0.30 -4.07
CA LEU A 106 -12.65 1.44 -4.79
C LEU A 106 -11.12 1.38 -4.94
N LEU A 107 -10.38 0.86 -3.95
CA LEU A 107 -8.93 0.62 -4.06
C LEU A 107 -8.61 -0.38 -5.18
N VAL A 108 -9.34 -1.50 -5.24
CA VAL A 108 -9.18 -2.47 -6.31
C VAL A 108 -9.50 -1.85 -7.67
N MET A 109 -10.60 -1.10 -7.77
CA MET A 109 -10.99 -0.43 -9.03
C MET A 109 -9.96 0.63 -9.45
N LEU A 110 -9.40 1.38 -8.51
CA LEU A 110 -8.31 2.33 -8.78
C LEU A 110 -7.07 1.61 -9.33
N ALA A 111 -6.66 0.49 -8.72
CA ALA A 111 -5.51 -0.28 -9.20
C ALA A 111 -5.72 -0.80 -10.63
N LEU A 112 -6.90 -1.35 -10.94
CA LEU A 112 -7.24 -1.82 -12.29
C LEU A 112 -7.36 -0.67 -13.29
N ALA A 113 -7.85 0.50 -12.87
CA ALA A 113 -7.97 1.69 -13.71
C ALA A 113 -6.60 2.29 -14.04
N ILE A 114 -5.67 2.38 -13.07
CA ILE A 114 -4.28 2.79 -13.33
C ILE A 114 -3.59 1.78 -14.24
N ALA A 115 -3.81 0.48 -14.02
CA ALA A 115 -3.26 -0.54 -14.91
C ALA A 115 -3.77 -0.37 -16.35
N ALA A 116 -5.06 -0.03 -16.54
CA ALA A 116 -5.65 0.30 -17.83
C ALA A 116 -5.01 1.54 -18.49
N GLU A 117 -4.65 2.57 -17.73
CA GLU A 117 -3.91 3.71 -18.29
C GLU A 117 -2.59 3.26 -18.92
N TRP A 118 -1.91 2.29 -18.31
CA TRP A 118 -0.59 1.83 -18.75
C TRP A 118 -0.64 0.74 -19.83
N SER A 119 -1.69 -0.08 -19.89
CA SER A 119 -1.78 -1.17 -20.88
C SER A 119 -2.23 -0.71 -22.27
N THR A 120 -2.67 0.54 -22.41
CA THR A 120 -3.11 1.08 -23.72
C THR A 120 -1.95 1.33 -24.68
N ASP A 121 -0.71 1.21 -24.21
CA ASP A 121 0.48 1.24 -25.05
C ASP A 121 0.78 -0.13 -25.63
N ALA A 122 1.07 -0.17 -26.93
CA ALA A 122 1.51 -1.39 -27.60
C ALA A 122 2.98 -1.77 -27.30
N ASP A 123 3.77 -0.83 -26.79
CA ASP A 123 5.22 -0.96 -26.62
C ASP A 123 5.62 -1.20 -25.15
N ALA A 124 6.20 -2.36 -24.87
CA ALA A 124 6.65 -2.76 -23.54
C ALA A 124 7.72 -1.81 -22.96
N GLY A 125 8.59 -1.25 -23.80
CA GLY A 125 9.63 -0.30 -23.37
C GLY A 125 9.03 1.00 -22.85
N GLN A 126 7.94 1.48 -23.46
CA GLN A 126 7.26 2.71 -23.02
C GLN A 126 6.61 2.55 -21.65
N VAL A 127 6.05 1.38 -21.35
CA VAL A 127 5.43 1.15 -20.04
C VAL A 127 6.48 1.01 -18.95
N ALA A 128 7.58 0.29 -19.19
CA ALA A 128 8.69 0.23 -18.25
C ALA A 128 9.26 1.63 -17.95
N ALA A 129 9.42 2.47 -18.98
CA ALA A 129 9.85 3.86 -18.82
C ALA A 129 8.84 4.71 -18.00
N ARG A 130 7.54 4.44 -18.13
CA ARG A 130 6.49 5.13 -17.34
C ARG A 130 6.47 4.68 -15.89
N MET A 131 6.53 3.39 -15.63
CA MET A 131 6.67 2.84 -14.27
C MET A 131 7.92 3.43 -13.61
N ARG A 132 9.02 3.58 -14.36
CA ARG A 132 10.21 4.26 -13.88
C ARG A 132 9.98 5.74 -13.56
N ARG A 133 9.27 6.49 -14.42
CA ARG A 133 8.89 7.89 -14.12
C ARG A 133 8.02 8.02 -12.87
N MET A 134 7.06 7.11 -12.69
CA MET A 134 6.24 7.03 -11.48
C MET A 134 7.09 6.74 -10.25
N ALA A 135 8.01 5.77 -10.34
CA ALA A 135 8.94 5.47 -9.27
C ALA A 135 9.83 6.69 -8.93
N LEU A 136 10.28 7.46 -9.92
CA LEU A 136 10.99 8.72 -9.71
C LEU A 136 10.14 9.75 -8.94
N TRP A 137 8.88 9.97 -9.34
CA TRP A 137 7.99 10.89 -8.63
C TRP A 137 7.77 10.50 -7.17
N CYS A 138 7.46 9.21 -6.93
CA CYS A 138 7.30 8.70 -5.58
C CYS A 138 8.62 8.76 -4.79
N GLY A 139 9.75 8.52 -5.47
CA GLY A 139 11.09 8.66 -4.93
C GLY A 139 11.41 10.10 -4.51
N TYR A 140 11.04 11.10 -5.29
CA TYR A 140 11.18 12.51 -4.90
C TYR A 140 10.32 12.85 -3.68
N GLY A 141 9.12 12.28 -3.56
CA GLY A 141 8.33 12.37 -2.32
C GLY A 141 9.08 11.79 -1.11
N CYS A 142 9.73 10.63 -1.26
CA CYS A 142 10.57 10.04 -0.22
C CYS A 142 11.77 10.94 0.12
N VAL A 143 12.40 11.58 -0.87
CA VAL A 143 13.51 12.54 -0.64
C VAL A 143 13.05 13.76 0.13
N ALA A 144 11.89 14.33 -0.22
CA ALA A 144 11.29 15.42 0.54
C ALA A 144 11.01 15.00 1.99
N TYR A 145 10.56 13.75 2.18
CA TYR A 145 10.29 13.21 3.52
C TYR A 145 11.57 13.05 4.33
N ILE A 146 12.63 12.51 3.71
CA ILE A 146 13.96 12.41 4.32
C ILE A 146 14.42 13.79 4.79
N PHE A 147 14.30 14.81 3.93
CA PHE A 147 14.70 16.17 4.29
C PHE A 147 13.94 16.68 5.52
N LEU A 148 12.61 16.48 5.57
CA LEU A 148 11.81 16.84 6.73
C LEU A 148 12.24 16.09 8.00
N ALA A 149 12.38 14.77 7.92
CA ALA A 149 12.81 13.94 9.06
C ALA A 149 14.22 14.35 9.58
N MET A 150 15.14 14.70 8.67
CA MET A 150 16.47 15.21 9.04
C MET A 150 16.41 16.59 9.69
N ALA A 151 15.49 17.46 9.27
CA ALA A 151 15.28 18.75 9.94
C ALA A 151 14.80 18.55 11.39
N TYR A 152 13.83 17.68 11.63
CA TYR A 152 13.36 17.35 12.99
C TYR A 152 14.48 16.75 13.85
N TYR A 153 15.27 15.83 13.28
CA TYR A 153 16.44 15.27 13.95
C TYR A 153 17.46 16.36 14.33
N LEU A 154 17.79 17.28 13.41
CA LEU A 154 18.74 18.36 13.67
C LEU A 154 18.24 19.29 14.77
N ILE A 155 16.95 19.63 14.77
CA ILE A 155 16.32 20.44 15.83
C ILE A 155 16.46 19.73 17.18
N ALA A 156 16.21 18.42 17.25
CA ALA A 156 16.33 17.66 18.49
C ALA A 156 17.79 17.63 19.00
N VAL A 157 18.75 17.41 18.10
CA VAL A 157 20.19 17.35 18.43
C VAL A 157 20.70 18.72 18.89
N VAL A 158 20.44 19.79 18.13
CA VAL A 158 20.89 21.15 18.48
C VAL A 158 20.20 21.65 19.75
N GLY A 159 18.93 21.30 19.93
CA GLY A 159 18.17 21.65 21.14
C GLY A 159 18.48 20.79 22.35
N HIS A 160 19.36 19.78 22.24
CA HIS A 160 19.61 18.77 23.29
C HIS A 160 18.32 18.14 23.85
N VAL A 161 17.32 17.93 22.99
CA VAL A 161 16.03 17.32 23.34
C VAL A 161 16.08 15.84 23.02
N GLN A 162 15.60 14.99 23.93
CA GLN A 162 15.39 13.57 23.66
C GLN A 162 14.09 13.40 22.82
N PRO A 163 14.18 13.11 21.51
CA PRO A 163 12.99 13.02 20.68
C PRO A 163 12.23 11.72 20.95
N SER A 164 10.91 11.78 20.86
CA SER A 164 10.10 10.56 20.76
C SER A 164 10.24 9.95 19.36
N GLN A 165 9.95 8.64 19.22
CA GLN A 165 9.92 7.99 17.90
C GLN A 165 8.90 8.65 16.95
N LEU A 166 7.83 9.23 17.51
CA LEU A 166 6.80 9.96 16.77
C LEU A 166 7.33 11.27 16.19
N MET A 167 8.11 12.04 16.96
CA MET A 167 8.77 13.26 16.47
C MET A 167 9.69 12.96 15.28
N LEU A 168 10.34 11.80 15.28
CA LEU A 168 11.22 11.34 14.20
C LEU A 168 10.46 10.74 13.00
N SER A 169 9.13 10.67 13.08
CA SER A 169 8.23 10.17 12.04
C SER A 169 7.19 11.23 11.68
N PRO A 170 7.61 12.44 11.24
CA PRO A 170 6.68 13.53 10.97
C PRO A 170 5.65 13.11 9.93
N GLY A 171 4.43 13.61 10.05
CA GLY A 171 3.36 13.27 9.10
C GLY A 171 2.63 11.96 9.37
N TYR A 172 2.93 11.24 10.46
CA TYR A 172 2.24 10.01 10.85
C TYR A 172 1.92 10.02 12.33
N ASP A 173 0.73 9.58 12.73
CA ASP A 173 0.34 9.46 14.15
C ASP A 173 0.94 8.22 14.84
N ASN A 174 1.46 7.28 14.03
CA ASN A 174 2.16 6.10 14.50
C ASN A 174 3.37 5.83 13.58
N HIS A 175 4.57 5.68 14.15
CA HIS A 175 5.81 5.44 13.39
C HIS A 175 5.72 4.18 12.49
N ARG A 176 4.88 3.21 12.86
CA ARG A 176 4.64 1.99 12.06
C ARG A 176 3.99 2.28 10.71
N PHE A 177 3.25 3.38 10.59
CA PHE A 177 2.59 3.75 9.34
C PHE A 177 3.60 4.15 8.27
N LEU A 178 4.69 4.81 8.68
CA LEU A 178 5.84 5.05 7.81
C LEU A 178 6.46 3.71 7.37
N ASN A 179 6.59 2.73 8.27
CA ASN A 179 7.16 1.42 7.92
C ASN A 179 6.36 0.70 6.83
N HIS A 180 5.03 0.75 6.88
CA HIS A 180 4.20 0.18 5.83
C HIS A 180 4.47 0.82 4.45
N VAL A 181 4.69 2.15 4.42
CA VAL A 181 5.11 2.85 3.20
C VAL A 181 6.52 2.42 2.76
N GLN A 182 7.44 2.21 3.69
CA GLN A 182 8.81 1.78 3.42
C GLN A 182 8.85 0.37 2.80
N THR A 183 7.98 -0.55 3.23
CA THR A 183 7.87 -1.91 2.66
C THR A 183 7.70 -1.90 1.14
N ILE A 184 6.89 -0.98 0.62
CA ILE A 184 6.57 -0.91 -0.80
C ILE A 184 7.54 -0.01 -1.56
N SER A 185 7.95 1.10 -0.96
CA SER A 185 8.83 2.09 -1.61
C SER A 185 10.29 1.64 -1.71
N LEU A 186 10.82 0.85 -0.76
CA LEU A 186 12.20 0.33 -0.80
C LEU A 186 12.53 -0.45 -2.08
N PRO A 187 11.72 -1.43 -2.52
CA PRO A 187 11.89 -2.10 -3.80
C PRO A 187 12.05 -1.17 -5.01
N PHE A 188 11.24 -0.10 -5.07
CA PHE A 188 11.27 0.88 -6.15
C PHE A 188 12.48 1.82 -6.04
N LEU A 189 12.85 2.28 -4.84
CA LEU A 189 14.07 3.10 -4.66
C LEU A 189 15.32 2.31 -5.05
N ALA A 190 15.39 1.03 -4.69
CA ALA A 190 16.46 0.14 -5.11
C ALA A 190 16.48 -0.05 -6.64
N TRP A 191 15.31 -0.08 -7.29
CA TRP A 191 15.22 -0.11 -8.75
C TRP A 191 15.83 1.15 -9.40
N LEU A 192 15.57 2.34 -8.85
CA LEU A 192 16.10 3.59 -9.38
C LEU A 192 17.63 3.70 -9.28
N ALA A 193 18.26 2.93 -8.39
CA ALA A 193 19.70 2.84 -8.28
C ALA A 193 20.33 1.87 -9.30
N LEU A 194 19.53 1.05 -10.00
CA LEU A 194 20.01 0.14 -11.03
C LEU A 194 20.23 0.86 -12.36
N PRO A 195 21.16 0.37 -13.20
CA PRO A 195 21.20 0.79 -14.60
C PRO A 195 19.91 0.35 -15.30
N ALA A 196 19.16 1.31 -15.86
CA ALA A 196 18.02 0.99 -16.71
C ALA A 196 18.50 0.74 -18.15
N ALA A 197 18.08 -0.36 -18.77
CA ALA A 197 18.36 -0.57 -20.19
C ALA A 197 17.64 0.51 -21.02
N GLY A 198 18.38 1.23 -21.87
CA GLY A 198 17.84 2.27 -22.74
C GLY A 198 17.70 3.67 -22.13
N VAL A 199 18.01 3.87 -20.84
CA VAL A 199 18.13 5.21 -20.24
C VAL A 199 19.59 5.44 -19.89
N ALA A 200 20.18 6.51 -20.44
CA ALA A 200 21.55 6.92 -20.12
C ALA A 200 21.63 7.52 -18.71
N ASP A 201 21.50 6.67 -17.68
CA ASP A 201 21.66 7.10 -16.30
C ASP A 201 23.15 7.22 -15.94
N GLY A 202 23.59 8.44 -15.65
CA GLY A 202 24.94 8.69 -15.16
C GLY A 202 25.25 7.97 -13.84
N ARG A 203 26.54 7.74 -13.56
CA ARG A 203 27.00 7.21 -12.25
C ARG A 203 26.48 8.03 -11.07
N ALA A 204 26.37 9.35 -11.23
CA ALA A 204 25.84 10.26 -10.21
C ALA A 204 24.38 9.97 -9.85
N HIS A 205 23.52 9.71 -10.84
CA HIS A 205 22.10 9.39 -10.64
C HIS A 205 21.93 8.11 -9.81
N ARG A 206 22.65 7.06 -10.19
CA ARG A 206 22.62 5.77 -9.48
C ARG A 206 23.13 5.90 -8.05
N ALA A 207 24.24 6.62 -7.87
CA ALA A 207 24.81 6.87 -6.55
C ALA A 207 23.86 7.69 -5.66
N MET A 208 23.14 8.66 -6.23
CA MET A 208 22.12 9.43 -5.52
C MET A 208 21.01 8.52 -5.00
N TRP A 209 20.37 7.71 -5.85
CA TRP A 209 19.28 6.82 -5.41
C TRP A 209 19.74 5.74 -4.46
N TRP A 210 20.95 5.21 -4.62
CA TRP A 210 21.53 4.29 -3.64
C TRP A 210 21.68 4.95 -2.27
N ARG A 211 22.18 6.19 -2.19
CA ARG A 211 22.27 6.96 -0.94
C ARG A 211 20.90 7.24 -0.34
N MET A 212 19.93 7.64 -1.16
CA MET A 212 18.56 7.86 -0.69
C MET A 212 17.94 6.58 -0.14
N THR A 213 18.18 5.43 -0.79
CA THR A 213 17.74 4.12 -0.29
C THR A 213 18.40 3.80 1.05
N ALA A 214 19.68 4.11 1.23
CA ALA A 214 20.39 3.91 2.50
C ALA A 214 19.83 4.78 3.63
N VAL A 215 19.55 6.06 3.35
CA VAL A 215 18.91 6.96 4.34
C VAL A 215 17.47 6.51 4.64
N TRP A 216 16.76 5.95 3.66
CA TRP A 216 15.43 5.36 3.87
C TRP A 216 15.48 4.14 4.80
N TRP A 217 16.49 3.27 4.65
CA TRP A 217 16.78 2.19 5.60
C TRP A 217 17.14 2.71 6.99
N MET A 218 17.94 3.78 7.09
CA MET A 218 18.26 4.41 8.36
C MET A 218 16.99 4.83 9.11
N LEU A 219 16.05 5.50 8.45
CA LEU A 219 14.76 5.87 9.06
C LEU A 219 13.92 4.65 9.48
N LEU A 220 14.00 3.55 8.72
CA LEU A 220 13.36 2.28 9.11
C LEU A 220 13.96 1.71 10.40
N PHE A 221 15.29 1.78 10.57
CA PHE A 221 15.96 1.35 11.79
C PHE A 221 15.68 2.27 12.98
N VAL A 222 15.49 3.56 12.76
CA VAL A 222 15.04 4.49 13.81
C VAL A 222 13.67 4.10 14.36
N THR A 223 12.75 3.71 13.48
CA THR A 223 11.35 3.42 13.81
C THR A 223 11.11 1.95 14.19
N GLY A 224 12.05 1.05 13.96
CA GLY A 224 11.93 -0.36 14.34
C GLY A 224 10.96 -1.17 13.49
N GLY A 225 10.91 -0.88 12.18
CA GLY A 225 10.03 -1.55 11.21
C GLY A 225 10.39 -3.01 10.93
N ARG A 226 10.23 -3.89 11.93
CA ARG A 226 10.52 -5.34 11.86
C ARG A 226 9.70 -6.04 10.78
N GLY A 227 8.43 -5.65 10.60
CA GLY A 227 7.56 -6.20 9.54
C GLY A 227 8.14 -5.95 8.15
N THR A 228 8.64 -4.74 7.90
CA THR A 228 9.32 -4.38 6.66
C THR A 228 10.60 -5.19 6.46
N VAL A 229 11.44 -5.32 7.49
CA VAL A 229 12.68 -6.12 7.42
C VAL A 229 12.35 -7.58 7.08
N PHE A 230 11.35 -8.16 7.74
CA PHE A 230 10.85 -9.51 7.47
C PHE A 230 10.35 -9.63 6.02
N GLY A 231 9.49 -8.69 5.59
CA GLY A 231 8.94 -8.69 4.24
C GLY A 231 10.00 -8.58 3.15
N ILE A 232 10.96 -7.66 3.30
CA ILE A 232 12.08 -7.53 2.36
C ILE A 232 12.99 -8.78 2.39
N GLY A 233 13.19 -9.40 3.55
CA GLY A 233 13.91 -10.67 3.66
C GLY A 233 13.23 -11.79 2.86
N VAL A 234 11.91 -11.96 3.02
CA VAL A 234 11.12 -12.91 2.23
C VAL A 234 11.20 -12.58 0.73
N ALA A 235 11.11 -11.31 0.37
CA ALA A 235 11.23 -10.88 -1.02
C ALA A 235 12.59 -11.26 -1.63
N ILE A 236 13.70 -11.08 -0.90
CA ILE A 236 15.04 -11.49 -1.34
C ILE A 236 15.07 -13.00 -1.59
N VAL A 237 14.55 -13.81 -0.66
CA VAL A 237 14.48 -15.28 -0.81
C VAL A 237 13.66 -15.66 -2.04
N VAL A 238 12.48 -15.05 -2.23
CA VAL A 238 11.59 -15.33 -3.36
C VAL A 238 12.24 -14.99 -4.70
N VAL A 239 12.86 -13.81 -4.84
CA VAL A 239 13.46 -13.40 -6.13
C VAL A 239 14.76 -14.15 -6.43
N LEU A 240 15.57 -14.49 -5.42
CA LEU A 240 16.76 -15.32 -5.63
C LEU A 240 16.38 -16.75 -5.95
N GLY A 241 15.41 -17.33 -5.24
CA GLY A 241 14.89 -18.67 -5.53
C GLY A 241 14.24 -18.76 -6.91
N GLY A 242 13.60 -17.68 -7.38
CA GLY A 242 12.91 -17.67 -8.66
C GLY A 242 13.71 -17.23 -9.87
N TYR A 243 14.64 -16.28 -9.71
CA TYR A 243 15.38 -15.66 -10.82
C TYR A 243 16.91 -15.81 -10.67
N GLY A 244 17.39 -16.38 -9.57
CA GLY A 244 18.80 -16.65 -9.35
C GLY A 244 19.70 -15.42 -9.51
N ARG A 245 20.77 -15.58 -10.28
CA ARG A 245 21.77 -14.52 -10.52
C ARG A 245 21.20 -13.29 -11.21
N GLN A 246 20.09 -13.40 -11.95
CA GLN A 246 19.46 -12.26 -12.62
C GLN A 246 18.85 -11.27 -11.62
N ALA A 247 18.45 -11.72 -10.43
CA ALA A 247 17.96 -10.84 -9.36
C ALA A 247 19.08 -10.20 -8.53
N TRP A 248 20.32 -10.70 -8.63
CA TRP A 248 21.44 -10.29 -7.78
C TRP A 248 21.75 -8.78 -7.82
N PRO A 249 21.71 -8.07 -8.96
CA PRO A 249 21.96 -6.63 -8.98
C PRO A 249 21.02 -5.85 -8.05
N TRP A 250 19.72 -6.19 -8.06
CA TRP A 250 18.72 -5.56 -7.21
C TRP A 250 18.91 -5.93 -5.73
N VAL A 251 19.14 -7.22 -5.45
CA VAL A 251 19.42 -7.69 -4.08
C VAL A 251 20.66 -7.01 -3.51
N ARG A 252 21.73 -6.87 -4.31
CA ARG A 252 22.96 -6.18 -3.91
C ARG A 252 22.67 -4.74 -3.53
N VAL A 253 21.86 -4.01 -4.29
CA VAL A 253 21.46 -2.63 -3.93
C VAL A 253 20.75 -2.63 -2.58
N LEU A 254 19.76 -3.50 -2.36
CA LEU A 254 19.03 -3.55 -1.09
C LEU A 254 19.94 -3.87 0.09
N VAL A 255 20.77 -4.92 0.00
CA VAL A 255 21.65 -5.35 1.10
C VAL A 255 22.73 -4.31 1.39
N THR A 256 23.40 -3.77 0.36
CA THR A 256 24.47 -2.78 0.57
C THR A 256 23.93 -1.45 1.10
N SER A 257 22.78 -1.00 0.60
CA SER A 257 22.12 0.22 1.12
C SER A 257 21.55 0.01 2.52
N ALA A 258 21.04 -1.18 2.86
CA ALA A 258 20.63 -1.52 4.22
C ALA A 258 21.83 -1.49 5.18
N ALA A 259 22.97 -2.08 4.81
CA ALA A 259 24.18 -2.03 5.61
C ALA A 259 24.67 -0.58 5.82
N ALA A 260 24.66 0.24 4.76
CA ALA A 260 25.01 1.65 4.86
C ALA A 260 24.01 2.45 5.72
N GLY A 261 22.71 2.16 5.59
CA GLY A 261 21.66 2.76 6.42
C GLY A 261 21.79 2.37 7.89
N LEU A 262 22.20 1.14 8.19
CA LEU A 262 22.48 0.69 9.56
C LEU A 262 23.69 1.44 10.14
N VAL A 263 24.77 1.58 9.37
CA VAL A 263 25.93 2.39 9.79
C VAL A 263 25.51 3.84 10.04
N ALA A 264 24.72 4.45 9.14
CA ALA A 264 24.22 5.81 9.33
C ALA A 264 23.33 5.93 10.59
N TYR A 265 22.48 4.93 10.86
CA TYR A 265 21.68 4.86 12.09
C TYR A 265 22.57 4.83 13.33
N LEU A 266 23.56 3.95 13.36
CA LEU A 266 24.49 3.83 14.49
C LEU A 266 25.30 5.12 14.71
N LEU A 267 25.68 5.82 13.65
CA LEU A 267 26.41 7.08 13.79
C LEU A 267 25.51 8.22 14.27
N LEU A 268 24.37 8.44 13.59
CA LEU A 268 23.53 9.62 13.82
C LEU A 268 22.54 9.46 14.97
N TYR A 269 21.98 8.27 15.19
CA TYR A 269 20.93 8.06 16.18
C TYR A 269 21.43 7.33 17.44
N VAL A 270 22.69 6.90 17.47
CA VAL A 270 23.28 6.21 18.63
C VAL A 270 24.55 6.94 19.10
N ALA A 271 25.62 6.94 18.28
CA ALA A 271 26.91 7.47 18.68
C ALA A 271 26.88 8.99 18.90
N LEU A 272 26.28 9.77 17.99
CA LEU A 272 26.19 11.22 18.16
C LEU A 272 25.36 11.63 19.39
N PRO A 273 24.14 11.11 19.62
CA PRO A 273 23.37 11.38 20.83
C PRO A 273 24.16 11.07 22.11
N LEU A 274 24.83 9.91 22.18
CA LEU A 274 25.67 9.55 23.32
C LEU A 274 26.83 10.54 23.52
N ALA A 275 27.48 10.97 22.44
CA ALA A 275 28.59 11.92 22.50
C ALA A 275 28.18 13.31 23.03
N ILE A 276 26.91 13.69 22.86
CA ILE A 276 26.37 14.97 23.35
C ILE A 276 25.53 14.83 24.63
N GLY A 277 25.63 13.68 25.32
CA GLY A 277 24.98 13.44 26.61
C GLY A 277 23.49 13.03 26.55
N LEU A 278 22.98 12.68 25.37
CA LEU A 278 21.63 12.15 25.17
C LEU A 278 21.63 10.61 25.14
N LYS A 279 20.45 10.00 25.28
CA LYS A 279 20.28 8.55 25.09
C LYS A 279 20.16 8.23 23.60
N PRO A 280 20.50 7.01 23.16
CA PRO A 280 20.23 6.56 21.79
C PRO A 280 18.76 6.76 21.42
N PHE A 281 18.53 7.13 20.17
CA PHE A 281 17.21 7.33 19.60
C PHE A 281 16.74 6.04 18.91
N GLY A 282 15.43 5.76 18.92
CA GLY A 282 14.84 4.69 18.10
C GLY A 282 14.90 3.28 18.72
N VAL A 283 15.28 2.25 17.95
CA VAL A 283 15.18 0.83 18.35
C VAL A 283 15.98 0.47 19.60
N LEU A 284 17.16 1.08 19.79
CA LEU A 284 17.95 0.85 21.00
C LEU A 284 17.35 1.56 22.23
N GLN A 285 16.39 2.47 22.04
CA GLN A 285 15.61 3.09 23.12
C GLN A 285 14.44 2.18 23.53
N GLY A 286 14.75 1.00 24.06
CA GLY A 286 13.77 0.10 24.69
C GLY A 286 13.02 -0.87 23.78
N VAL A 287 13.21 -0.87 22.44
CA VAL A 287 12.60 -1.87 21.56
C VAL A 287 13.33 -3.21 21.64
N ALA A 288 14.67 -3.20 21.80
CA ALA A 288 15.43 -4.43 22.02
C ALA A 288 14.99 -5.16 23.31
N GLU A 289 14.83 -4.41 24.41
CA GLU A 289 14.35 -4.93 25.69
C GLU A 289 12.90 -5.43 25.59
N ARG A 290 11.99 -4.66 24.97
CA ARG A 290 10.62 -5.12 24.69
C ARG A 290 10.55 -6.35 23.79
N SER A 291 11.44 -6.49 22.82
CA SER A 291 11.45 -7.63 21.89
C SER A 291 11.91 -8.92 22.55
N LEU A 292 12.78 -8.82 23.55
CA LEU A 292 13.21 -9.94 24.37
C LEU A 292 12.11 -10.37 25.35
N VAL A 293 11.38 -9.41 25.91
CA VAL A 293 10.30 -9.64 26.89
C VAL A 293 8.98 -10.08 26.22
N ASP A 294 8.67 -9.56 25.03
CA ASP A 294 7.46 -9.87 24.27
C ASP A 294 7.75 -10.03 22.76
N PRO A 295 8.22 -11.23 22.35
CA PRO A 295 8.52 -11.53 20.96
C PRO A 295 7.29 -11.37 20.03
N ALA A 296 6.09 -11.63 20.56
CA ALA A 296 4.84 -11.48 19.81
C ALA A 296 4.37 -10.01 19.71
N SER A 297 4.93 -9.11 20.55
CA SER A 297 4.56 -7.69 20.66
C SER A 297 3.07 -7.48 20.91
N GLY A 298 2.51 -8.27 21.82
CA GLY A 298 1.11 -8.19 22.27
C GLY A 298 0.11 -8.79 21.28
N ARG A 299 0.57 -9.47 20.21
CA ARG A 299 -0.32 -9.99 19.16
C ARG A 299 -1.04 -11.29 19.51
N LEU A 300 -0.54 -12.06 20.48
CA LEU A 300 -1.14 -13.37 20.81
C LEU A 300 -2.61 -13.23 21.23
N ASP A 301 -2.94 -12.22 22.02
CA ASP A 301 -4.33 -12.01 22.46
C ASP A 301 -5.21 -11.52 21.30
N LEU A 302 -4.66 -10.72 20.40
CA LEU A 302 -5.35 -10.32 19.16
C LEU A 302 -5.60 -11.52 18.24
N TRP A 303 -4.66 -12.47 18.15
CA TRP A 303 -4.82 -13.68 17.35
C TRP A 303 -5.81 -14.67 17.98
N ARG A 304 -5.79 -14.80 19.30
CA ARG A 304 -6.81 -15.58 20.04
C ARG A 304 -8.20 -14.99 19.82
N LEU A 305 -8.33 -13.66 19.88
CA LEU A 305 -9.58 -12.98 19.60
C LEU A 305 -10.04 -13.22 18.15
N ALA A 306 -9.14 -13.08 17.17
CA ALA A 306 -9.44 -13.37 15.77
C ALA A 306 -9.91 -14.82 15.60
N GLY A 307 -9.23 -15.77 16.25
CA GLY A 307 -9.61 -17.17 16.28
C GLY A 307 -11.01 -17.40 16.83
N ALA A 308 -11.36 -16.75 17.95
CA ALA A 308 -12.69 -16.83 18.55
C ALA A 308 -13.78 -16.23 17.63
N MET A 309 -13.49 -15.10 16.96
CA MET A 309 -14.39 -14.51 15.96
C MET A 309 -14.60 -15.45 14.76
N ILE A 310 -13.53 -16.07 14.25
CA ILE A 310 -13.60 -17.04 13.16
C ILE A 310 -14.41 -18.28 13.58
N GLN A 311 -14.21 -18.79 14.79
CA GLN A 311 -14.93 -19.97 15.29
C GLN A 311 -16.43 -19.71 15.46
N SER A 312 -16.80 -18.50 15.91
CA SER A 312 -18.19 -18.11 16.11
C SER A 312 -18.91 -17.75 14.82
N HIS A 313 -18.21 -17.16 13.84
CA HIS A 313 -18.80 -16.70 12.57
C HIS A 313 -17.99 -17.17 11.35
N PRO A 314 -17.79 -18.48 11.14
CA PRO A 314 -16.83 -19.00 10.15
C PRO A 314 -17.20 -18.69 8.69
N TRP A 315 -18.49 -18.56 8.39
CA TRP A 315 -18.95 -18.44 7.00
C TRP A 315 -18.93 -17.01 6.47
N LEU A 316 -19.32 -16.03 7.29
CA LEU A 316 -19.52 -14.65 6.85
C LEU A 316 -18.79 -13.63 7.74
N GLY A 317 -18.11 -14.08 8.80
CA GLY A 317 -17.47 -13.18 9.77
C GLY A 317 -18.47 -12.30 10.52
N GLU A 318 -17.95 -11.42 11.36
CA GLU A 318 -18.77 -10.46 12.13
C GLU A 318 -19.14 -9.18 11.36
N GLY A 319 -18.60 -9.01 10.16
CA GLY A 319 -18.71 -7.81 9.35
C GLY A 319 -17.36 -7.10 9.19
N PRO A 320 -17.06 -6.55 8.00
CA PRO A 320 -15.91 -5.68 7.78
C PRO A 320 -15.82 -4.61 8.89
N LEU A 321 -14.60 -4.31 9.35
CA LEU A 321 -14.27 -3.31 10.36
C LEU A 321 -14.66 -3.68 11.81
N HIS A 322 -15.31 -4.82 12.07
CA HIS A 322 -15.84 -5.16 13.40
C HIS A 322 -14.82 -5.81 14.36
N PHE A 323 -13.63 -6.19 13.90
CA PHE A 323 -12.58 -6.65 14.82
C PHE A 323 -12.24 -5.58 15.86
N ALA A 324 -12.21 -4.31 15.44
CA ALA A 324 -11.90 -3.18 16.31
C ALA A 324 -12.87 -3.09 17.50
N HIS A 325 -14.16 -3.32 17.26
CA HIS A 325 -15.19 -3.32 18.30
C HIS A 325 -14.94 -4.41 19.36
N ARG A 326 -14.59 -5.62 18.92
CA ARG A 326 -14.27 -6.73 19.84
C ARG A 326 -12.98 -6.49 20.60
N ALA A 327 -11.99 -5.87 19.95
CA ALA A 327 -10.68 -5.57 20.55
C ALA A 327 -10.74 -4.49 21.63
N MET A 328 -11.81 -3.67 21.71
CA MET A 328 -11.96 -2.66 22.77
C MET A 328 -11.87 -3.27 24.18
N ALA A 329 -12.43 -4.47 24.38
CA ALA A 329 -12.38 -5.16 25.67
C ALA A 329 -10.95 -5.53 26.10
N LEU A 330 -10.03 -5.67 25.15
CA LEU A 330 -8.62 -5.97 25.39
C LEU A 330 -7.78 -4.71 25.61
N GLN A 331 -8.36 -3.51 25.43
CA GLN A 331 -7.62 -2.24 25.38
C GLN A 331 -6.40 -2.30 24.44
N ALA A 332 -6.53 -3.05 23.35
CA ALA A 332 -5.44 -3.42 22.45
C ALA A 332 -5.66 -2.84 21.04
N ASN A 333 -4.74 -3.13 20.11
CA ASN A 333 -4.80 -2.64 18.73
C ASN A 333 -6.09 -3.08 18.00
N ALA A 334 -6.61 -2.23 17.12
CA ALA A 334 -7.87 -2.44 16.40
C ALA A 334 -7.89 -3.52 15.29
N HIS A 335 -6.83 -4.32 15.17
CA HIS A 335 -6.67 -5.36 14.16
C HIS A 335 -5.60 -6.39 14.55
N PRO A 336 -5.66 -7.63 14.04
CA PRO A 336 -4.76 -8.71 14.44
C PRO A 336 -3.33 -8.58 13.90
N HIS A 337 -3.03 -7.58 13.06
CA HIS A 337 -1.75 -7.44 12.35
C HIS A 337 -1.42 -8.65 11.45
N ASP A 338 -2.44 -9.38 11.03
CA ASP A 338 -2.36 -10.49 10.08
C ASP A 338 -3.58 -10.39 9.16
N TRP A 339 -3.32 -10.18 7.87
CA TRP A 339 -4.39 -9.97 6.90
C TRP A 339 -5.32 -11.18 6.71
N LEU A 340 -4.82 -12.41 6.88
CA LEU A 340 -5.66 -13.62 6.78
C LEU A 340 -6.61 -13.68 7.96
N LEU A 341 -6.08 -13.52 9.18
CA LEU A 341 -6.89 -13.52 10.39
C LEU A 341 -7.92 -12.40 10.36
N GLN A 342 -7.53 -11.21 9.90
CA GLN A 342 -8.44 -10.08 9.81
C GLN A 342 -9.60 -10.34 8.85
N ILE A 343 -9.31 -10.75 7.60
CA ILE A 343 -10.36 -11.00 6.61
C ILE A 343 -11.20 -12.21 7.01
N ALA A 344 -10.62 -13.27 7.59
CA ALA A 344 -11.39 -14.42 8.07
C ALA A 344 -12.34 -14.07 9.22
N ALA A 345 -11.89 -13.27 10.20
CA ALA A 345 -12.71 -12.87 11.35
C ALA A 345 -13.86 -11.93 10.95
N GLU A 346 -13.63 -11.06 9.98
CA GLU A 346 -14.58 -10.01 9.61
C GLU A 346 -15.45 -10.34 8.39
N TRP A 347 -14.90 -11.03 7.38
CA TRP A 347 -15.59 -11.34 6.12
C TRP A 347 -15.90 -12.84 5.98
N GLY A 348 -15.35 -13.69 6.85
CA GLY A 348 -15.54 -15.14 6.84
C GLY A 348 -14.44 -15.92 6.09
N VAL A 349 -14.33 -17.21 6.41
CA VAL A 349 -13.36 -18.14 5.81
C VAL A 349 -13.51 -18.26 4.28
N PRO A 350 -14.73 -18.36 3.70
CA PRO A 350 -14.90 -18.35 2.24
C PRO A 350 -14.35 -17.08 1.58
N ALA A 351 -14.48 -15.91 2.23
CA ALA A 351 -14.01 -14.65 1.69
C ALA A 351 -12.48 -14.59 1.63
N VAL A 352 -11.79 -15.03 2.70
CA VAL A 352 -10.32 -15.08 2.68
C VAL A 352 -9.79 -16.09 1.67
N ILE A 353 -10.47 -17.22 1.47
CA ILE A 353 -10.12 -18.20 0.41
C ILE A 353 -10.26 -17.55 -0.97
N ALA A 354 -11.37 -16.84 -1.23
CA ALA A 354 -11.60 -16.18 -2.51
C ALA A 354 -10.57 -15.07 -2.79
N LEU A 355 -10.22 -14.25 -1.78
CA LEU A 355 -9.17 -13.24 -1.89
C LEU A 355 -7.80 -13.87 -2.14
N THR A 356 -7.47 -14.93 -1.40
CA THR A 356 -6.20 -15.67 -1.57
C THR A 356 -6.11 -16.29 -2.96
N ALA A 357 -7.19 -16.86 -3.48
CA ALA A 357 -7.24 -17.41 -4.84
C ALA A 357 -7.02 -16.31 -5.90
N ALA A 358 -7.58 -15.12 -5.71
CA ALA A 358 -7.33 -13.98 -6.60
C ALA A 358 -5.85 -13.53 -6.57
N LEU A 359 -5.24 -13.46 -5.38
CA LEU A 359 -3.82 -13.14 -5.20
C LEU A 359 -2.91 -14.19 -5.86
N VAL A 360 -3.18 -15.49 -5.65
CA VAL A 360 -2.45 -16.59 -6.27
C VAL A 360 -2.56 -16.51 -7.80
N CYS A 361 -3.75 -16.24 -8.35
CA CYS A 361 -3.93 -16.03 -9.79
C CYS A 361 -3.05 -14.88 -10.31
N GLY A 362 -2.97 -13.77 -9.58
CA GLY A 362 -2.12 -12.63 -9.89
C GLY A 362 -0.63 -12.99 -9.89
N VAL A 363 -0.15 -13.64 -8.80
CA VAL A 363 1.24 -14.09 -8.66
C VAL A 363 1.61 -15.09 -9.75
N VAL A 364 0.73 -16.06 -10.06
CA VAL A 364 0.96 -17.01 -11.16
C VAL A 364 1.04 -16.30 -12.51
N ALA A 365 0.21 -15.28 -12.75
CA ALA A 365 0.28 -14.49 -13.98
C ALA A 365 1.61 -13.72 -14.08
N MET A 366 2.07 -13.11 -12.99
CA MET A 366 3.38 -12.46 -12.90
C MET A 366 4.52 -13.44 -13.14
N TRP A 367 4.46 -14.62 -12.53
CA TRP A 367 5.46 -15.66 -12.70
C TRP A 367 5.56 -16.11 -14.17
N ARG A 368 4.41 -16.40 -14.79
CA ARG A 368 4.35 -16.78 -16.21
C ARG A 368 4.91 -15.68 -17.12
N ARG A 369 4.56 -14.41 -16.88
CA ARG A 369 5.12 -13.28 -17.62
C ARG A 369 6.63 -13.17 -17.42
N GLY A 370 7.08 -13.38 -16.18
CA GLY A 370 8.48 -13.31 -15.81
C GLY A 370 9.37 -14.34 -16.52
N ARG A 371 8.86 -15.56 -16.75
CA ARG A 371 9.56 -16.58 -17.55
C ARG A 371 9.66 -16.25 -19.05
N ALA A 372 8.82 -15.34 -19.53
CA ALA A 372 8.82 -14.88 -20.92
C ALA A 372 9.68 -13.62 -21.12
N VAL A 373 10.41 -13.18 -20.10
CA VAL A 373 11.42 -12.12 -20.23
C VAL A 373 12.69 -12.74 -20.77
N ALA A 374 13.26 -12.16 -21.83
CA ALA A 374 14.47 -12.65 -22.48
C ALA A 374 15.71 -12.44 -21.60
N ASP A 375 16.72 -13.30 -21.77
CA ASP A 375 17.95 -13.27 -20.97
C ASP A 375 18.85 -12.06 -21.28
N ASP A 376 18.66 -11.42 -22.44
CA ASP A 376 19.33 -10.18 -22.84
C ASP A 376 18.54 -8.90 -22.47
N ASP A 377 17.26 -9.03 -22.08
CA ASP A 377 16.42 -7.92 -21.63
C ASP A 377 16.67 -7.56 -20.16
N LEU A 378 17.77 -6.83 -19.92
CA LEU A 378 18.15 -6.38 -18.57
C LEU A 378 17.09 -5.49 -17.90
N ALA A 379 16.37 -4.66 -18.67
CA ALA A 379 15.32 -3.81 -18.11
C ALA A 379 14.10 -4.64 -17.70
N GLY A 380 13.68 -5.60 -18.52
CA GLY A 380 12.63 -6.55 -18.19
C GLY A 380 12.98 -7.41 -16.98
N GLN A 381 14.24 -7.84 -16.85
CA GLN A 381 14.72 -8.60 -15.68
C GLN A 381 14.67 -7.76 -14.40
N ALA A 382 15.12 -6.50 -14.47
CA ALA A 382 15.04 -5.57 -13.34
C ALA A 382 13.59 -5.31 -12.93
N LEU A 383 12.71 -5.03 -13.90
CA LEU A 383 11.29 -4.78 -13.65
C LEU A 383 10.59 -6.01 -13.05
N ARG A 384 10.83 -7.20 -13.62
CA ARG A 384 10.35 -8.49 -13.08
C ARG A 384 10.77 -8.66 -11.62
N THR A 385 12.05 -8.43 -11.33
CA THR A 385 12.62 -8.62 -9.99
C THR A 385 11.99 -7.65 -8.99
N VAL A 386 11.86 -6.37 -9.35
CA VAL A 386 11.30 -5.32 -8.49
C VAL A 386 9.82 -5.56 -8.21
N LEU A 387 9.02 -5.91 -9.22
CA LEU A 387 7.60 -6.16 -9.03
C LEU A 387 7.34 -7.43 -8.21
N THR A 388 8.03 -8.53 -8.52
CA THR A 388 7.91 -9.77 -7.73
C THR A 388 8.40 -9.56 -6.30
N GLY A 389 9.54 -8.88 -6.12
CA GLY A 389 10.07 -8.55 -4.80
C GLY A 389 9.15 -7.63 -4.01
N GLY A 390 8.59 -6.60 -4.63
CA GLY A 390 7.64 -5.69 -3.99
C GLY A 390 6.34 -6.40 -3.57
N VAL A 391 5.77 -7.23 -4.44
CA VAL A 391 4.56 -8.03 -4.12
C VAL A 391 4.85 -9.02 -2.99
N ALA A 392 5.97 -9.74 -3.05
CA ALA A 392 6.38 -10.67 -2.00
C ALA A 392 6.60 -9.95 -0.65
N ALA A 393 7.28 -8.81 -0.66
CA ALA A 393 7.52 -8.02 0.55
C ALA A 393 6.22 -7.51 1.18
N THR A 394 5.30 -7.04 0.35
CA THR A 394 4.01 -6.49 0.80
C THR A 394 3.12 -7.58 1.40
N ILE A 395 3.02 -8.75 0.73
CA ILE A 395 2.26 -9.90 1.25
C ILE A 395 2.86 -10.39 2.57
N ALA A 396 4.19 -10.53 2.63
CA ALA A 396 4.89 -11.00 3.82
C ALA A 396 4.76 -10.02 5.00
N ASP A 397 4.92 -8.72 4.77
CA ASP A 397 4.71 -7.69 5.80
C ASP A 397 3.27 -7.69 6.33
N ALA A 398 2.27 -7.88 5.46
CA ALA A 398 0.85 -7.90 5.85
C ALA A 398 0.48 -9.05 6.80
N PHE A 399 1.32 -10.09 6.95
CA PHE A 399 1.13 -11.15 7.96
C PHE A 399 1.52 -10.72 9.38
N VAL A 400 2.30 -9.64 9.53
CA VAL A 400 2.86 -9.21 10.82
C VAL A 400 2.62 -7.73 11.12
N SER A 401 1.87 -7.04 10.26
CA SER A 401 1.70 -5.60 10.22
C SER A 401 0.26 -5.19 9.85
N GLY A 402 -0.12 -3.95 10.15
CA GLY A 402 -1.42 -3.37 9.81
C GLY A 402 -1.46 -2.71 8.43
N SER A 403 -0.58 -3.12 7.49
CA SER A 403 -0.39 -2.41 6.22
C SER A 403 -1.64 -2.34 5.34
N ILE A 404 -2.57 -3.29 5.47
CA ILE A 404 -3.81 -3.30 4.67
C ILE A 404 -4.89 -2.34 5.17
N VAL A 405 -4.77 -1.79 6.39
CA VAL A 405 -5.78 -0.88 6.97
C VAL A 405 -5.38 0.59 6.89
N MET A 406 -4.10 0.89 6.64
CA MET A 406 -3.58 2.25 6.69
C MET A 406 -3.76 2.99 5.35
N PRO A 407 -4.26 4.24 5.36
CA PRO A 407 -4.66 4.93 4.12
C PRO A 407 -3.51 5.11 3.12
N MET A 408 -2.35 5.55 3.61
CA MET A 408 -1.17 5.74 2.75
C MET A 408 -0.63 4.40 2.24
N SER A 409 -0.55 3.39 3.11
CA SER A 409 -0.11 2.05 2.71
C SER A 409 -1.02 1.45 1.64
N GLN A 410 -2.34 1.56 1.80
CA GLN A 410 -3.33 1.11 0.82
C GLN A 410 -3.13 1.76 -0.56
N LEU A 411 -2.83 3.07 -0.62
CA LEU A 411 -2.50 3.74 -1.89
C LEU A 411 -1.18 3.26 -2.50
N TRP A 412 -0.16 2.97 -1.69
CA TRP A 412 1.08 2.36 -2.17
C TRP A 412 0.83 0.94 -2.72
N ILE A 413 -0.01 0.15 -2.05
CA ILE A 413 -0.42 -1.19 -2.52
C ILE A 413 -1.12 -1.07 -3.87
N VAL A 414 -2.02 -0.10 -4.02
CA VAL A 414 -2.69 0.18 -5.30
C VAL A 414 -1.70 0.43 -6.42
N VAL A 415 -0.67 1.25 -6.20
CA VAL A 415 0.36 1.53 -7.21
C VAL A 415 1.13 0.25 -7.57
N LEU A 416 1.56 -0.52 -6.58
CA LEU A 416 2.27 -1.78 -6.80
C LEU A 416 1.43 -2.80 -7.57
N VAL A 417 0.17 -2.99 -7.18
CA VAL A 417 -0.78 -3.89 -7.84
C VAL A 417 -1.07 -3.42 -9.26
N ALA A 418 -1.27 -2.12 -9.47
CA ALA A 418 -1.44 -1.55 -10.81
C ALA A 418 -0.22 -1.84 -11.70
N CYS A 419 1.00 -1.73 -11.14
CA CYS A 419 2.22 -2.00 -11.91
C CYS A 419 2.30 -3.49 -12.30
N ALA A 420 2.03 -4.37 -11.34
CA ALA A 420 2.01 -5.81 -11.55
C ALA A 420 0.97 -6.22 -12.61
N VAL A 421 -0.26 -5.73 -12.50
CA VAL A 421 -1.34 -6.02 -13.45
C VAL A 421 -0.99 -5.49 -14.84
N ALA A 422 -0.56 -4.23 -14.97
CA ALA A 422 -0.18 -3.66 -16.27
C ALA A 422 0.95 -4.46 -16.95
N TRP A 423 1.97 -4.86 -16.18
CA TRP A 423 3.11 -5.62 -16.70
C TRP A 423 2.71 -7.02 -17.19
N THR A 424 1.81 -7.70 -16.47
CA THR A 424 1.32 -9.03 -16.90
C THR A 424 0.50 -8.98 -18.20
N GLN A 425 -0.19 -7.86 -18.45
CA GLN A 425 -1.14 -7.74 -19.57
C GLN A 425 -0.45 -7.44 -20.90
N GLN A 426 0.71 -6.77 -20.89
CA GLN A 426 1.54 -6.58 -22.09
C GLN A 426 1.97 -7.89 -22.74
N GLY A 427 2.28 -8.91 -21.94
CA GLY A 427 2.69 -10.21 -22.48
C GLY A 427 1.58 -10.91 -23.25
N ARG A 428 0.31 -10.63 -22.93
CA ARG A 428 -0.86 -11.23 -23.59
C ARG A 428 -1.17 -10.58 -24.94
N THR A 429 -0.95 -9.27 -25.05
CA THR A 429 -1.17 -8.55 -26.31
C THR A 429 -0.05 -8.85 -27.32
N ALA A 430 1.21 -8.93 -26.88
CA ALA A 430 2.34 -9.29 -27.73
C ALA A 430 2.27 -10.74 -28.27
N SER A 431 1.80 -11.69 -27.47
CA SER A 431 1.63 -13.10 -27.91
C SER A 431 0.47 -13.32 -28.89
N SER A 432 -0.41 -12.32 -29.08
CA SER A 432 -1.56 -12.37 -29.99
C SER A 432 -1.26 -11.70 -31.34
N ALA A 433 0.01 -11.45 -31.67
CA ALA A 433 0.47 -10.66 -32.82
C ALA A 433 0.31 -11.33 -34.21
N ALA A 434 -0.83 -11.99 -34.47
CA ALA A 434 -1.36 -12.05 -35.82
C ALA A 434 -2.33 -10.86 -35.96
N PRO A 435 -2.02 -9.82 -36.74
CA PRO A 435 -2.94 -8.70 -36.95
C PRO A 435 -4.13 -9.22 -37.75
N ASN A 436 -5.20 -9.61 -37.07
CA ASN A 436 -6.46 -9.87 -37.73
C ASN A 436 -7.15 -8.52 -37.97
N PRO A 437 -7.29 -8.03 -39.22
CA PRO A 437 -7.98 -6.76 -39.50
C PRO A 437 -9.45 -6.76 -39.06
N ALA A 438 -10.06 -7.93 -38.76
CA ALA A 438 -11.38 -8.03 -38.14
C ALA A 438 -11.40 -7.67 -36.63
N ALA A 439 -10.24 -7.64 -35.96
CA ALA A 439 -10.09 -7.29 -34.54
C ALA A 439 -9.97 -5.77 -34.28
N ALA A 440 -9.94 -4.95 -35.33
CA ALA A 440 -9.97 -3.49 -35.23
C ALA A 440 -11.37 -2.92 -34.90
N ARG A 441 -12.40 -3.78 -34.79
CA ARG A 441 -13.69 -3.36 -34.23
C ARG A 441 -13.55 -3.18 -32.72
N PRO A 442 -13.89 -1.99 -32.16
CA PRO A 442 -13.93 -1.85 -30.71
C PRO A 442 -14.84 -2.96 -30.17
N PRO A 443 -14.43 -3.68 -29.10
CA PRO A 443 -15.24 -4.76 -28.54
C PRO A 443 -16.64 -4.22 -28.30
N ARG A 444 -17.66 -4.92 -28.81
CA ARG A 444 -19.07 -4.51 -28.64
C ARG A 444 -19.29 -4.26 -27.16
N ARG A 445 -19.56 -3.00 -26.81
CA ARG A 445 -19.80 -2.57 -25.43
C ARG A 445 -20.96 -3.39 -24.88
N ASN A 446 -20.67 -4.31 -23.97
CA ASN A 446 -21.73 -4.99 -23.25
C ASN A 446 -22.33 -3.98 -22.27
N VAL A 447 -23.49 -3.43 -22.66
CA VAL A 447 -24.20 -2.40 -21.90
C VAL A 447 -24.54 -2.90 -20.50
N TRP A 448 -24.86 -4.18 -20.34
CA TRP A 448 -25.17 -4.79 -19.04
C TRP A 448 -23.98 -4.84 -18.10
N VAL A 449 -22.82 -5.31 -18.59
CA VAL A 449 -21.57 -5.28 -17.81
C VAL A 449 -21.22 -3.84 -17.45
N SER A 450 -21.49 -2.91 -18.37
CA SER A 450 -21.22 -1.50 -18.12
C SER A 450 -22.10 -0.91 -17.02
N MET A 451 -23.40 -1.16 -17.08
CA MET A 451 -24.36 -0.72 -16.08
C MET A 451 -24.10 -1.35 -14.71
N PHE A 452 -23.77 -2.65 -14.69
CA PHE A 452 -23.42 -3.34 -13.46
C PHE A 452 -22.19 -2.74 -12.79
N MET A 453 -21.12 -2.49 -13.55
CA MET A 453 -19.92 -1.82 -13.02
C MET A 453 -20.22 -0.41 -12.50
N ALA A 454 -21.07 0.34 -13.21
CA ALA A 454 -21.47 1.67 -12.78
C ALA A 454 -22.27 1.63 -11.46
N LEU A 455 -23.16 0.65 -11.31
CA LEU A 455 -23.93 0.41 -10.10
C LEU A 455 -23.01 0.04 -8.92
N VAL A 456 -22.04 -0.85 -9.13
CA VAL A 456 -21.05 -1.24 -8.11
C VAL A 456 -20.23 -0.04 -7.65
N LEU A 457 -19.73 0.78 -8.59
CA LEU A 457 -18.98 2.00 -8.26
C LEU A 457 -19.84 3.02 -7.52
N ALA A 458 -21.07 3.27 -7.97
CA ALA A 458 -21.99 4.18 -7.30
C ALA A 458 -22.32 3.71 -5.88
N PHE A 459 -22.56 2.40 -5.69
CA PHE A 459 -22.82 1.82 -4.38
C PHE A 459 -21.59 1.88 -3.47
N ALA A 460 -20.39 1.62 -3.98
CA ALA A 460 -19.15 1.74 -3.21
C ALA A 460 -18.87 3.19 -2.78
N VAL A 461 -19.05 4.17 -3.67
CA VAL A 461 -18.92 5.60 -3.33
C VAL A 461 -19.95 6.01 -2.28
N ALA A 462 -21.22 5.62 -2.46
CA ALA A 462 -22.27 5.90 -1.48
C ALA A 462 -21.96 5.27 -0.11
N SER A 463 -21.41 4.06 -0.10
CA SER A 463 -21.03 3.35 1.12
C SER A 463 -19.90 4.03 1.87
N VAL A 464 -18.86 4.48 1.17
CA VAL A 464 -17.75 5.25 1.77
C VAL A 464 -18.25 6.59 2.33
N LEU A 465 -19.02 7.34 1.54
CA LEU A 465 -19.56 8.64 1.96
C LEU A 465 -20.51 8.50 3.16
N ARG A 466 -21.48 7.57 3.11
CA ARG A 466 -22.41 7.32 4.20
C ARG A 466 -21.72 6.80 5.46
N GLY A 467 -20.67 6.00 5.28
CA GLY A 467 -19.85 5.46 6.34
C GLY A 467 -19.12 6.54 7.13
N MET A 468 -18.44 7.45 6.41
CA MET A 468 -17.54 8.42 7.02
C MET A 468 -18.19 9.77 7.35
N LEU A 469 -19.13 10.27 6.53
CA LEU A 469 -19.54 11.67 6.58
C LEU A 469 -20.13 12.11 7.93
N PRO A 470 -20.95 11.30 8.63
CA PRO A 470 -21.47 11.69 9.93
C PRO A 470 -20.38 11.89 10.99
N GLU A 471 -19.24 11.18 10.88
CA GLU A 471 -18.10 11.36 11.79
C GLU A 471 -17.13 12.43 11.28
N ALA A 472 -16.95 12.53 9.96
CA ALA A 472 -16.05 13.49 9.33
C ALA A 472 -16.41 14.96 9.62
N LEU A 473 -17.69 15.24 9.87
CA LEU A 473 -18.20 16.59 10.15
C LEU A 473 -17.88 17.07 11.58
N ASP A 474 -17.49 16.18 12.49
CA ASP A 474 -17.24 16.50 13.90
C ASP A 474 -15.98 15.80 14.45
N LEU A 475 -14.96 15.61 13.61
CA LEU A 475 -13.72 14.91 13.97
C LEU A 475 -13.02 15.56 15.16
N THR A 476 -13.07 16.89 15.25
CA THR A 476 -12.40 17.65 16.31
C THR A 476 -13.02 17.41 17.68
N ALA A 477 -14.36 17.40 17.79
CA ALA A 477 -15.02 17.07 19.06
C ALA A 477 -14.80 15.59 19.40
N GLN A 478 -14.85 14.70 18.39
CA GLN A 478 -14.56 13.28 18.60
C GLN A 478 -13.15 13.03 19.12
N GLU A 479 -12.13 13.74 18.63
CA GLU A 479 -10.75 13.61 19.12
C GLU A 479 -10.54 14.25 20.51
N ARG A 480 -11.21 15.36 20.82
CA ARG A 480 -11.08 16.04 22.12
C ARG A 480 -11.79 15.30 23.25
N ASP A 481 -12.97 14.76 22.97
CA ASP A 481 -13.81 14.14 23.99
C ASP A 481 -13.47 12.67 24.23
N PHE A 482 -12.66 12.05 23.35
CA PHE A 482 -12.26 10.65 23.47
C PHE A 482 -11.47 10.35 24.75
N THR A 483 -12.14 9.74 25.71
CA THR A 483 -11.56 9.24 26.97
C THR A 483 -11.82 7.74 27.11
N PRO A 484 -10.83 6.87 26.87
CA PRO A 484 -10.89 5.47 27.30
C PRO A 484 -11.09 5.41 28.82
N PRO A 485 -12.06 4.66 29.39
CA PRO A 485 -13.00 3.70 28.81
C PRO A 485 -14.46 4.21 28.75
N ALA A 486 -14.68 5.52 28.80
CA ALA A 486 -16.00 6.13 29.00
C ALA A 486 -16.92 6.12 27.77
N TYR A 487 -16.46 5.68 26.59
CA TYR A 487 -17.27 5.60 25.36
C TYR A 487 -18.00 4.26 25.24
N PRO A 488 -19.35 4.23 25.36
CA PRO A 488 -20.13 3.00 25.31
C PRO A 488 -20.47 2.52 23.89
N PHE A 489 -19.85 3.09 22.84
CA PHE A 489 -20.21 2.83 21.44
C PHE A 489 -19.07 2.23 20.61
N PHE A 490 -19.47 1.47 19.58
CA PHE A 490 -18.64 0.91 18.50
C PHE A 490 -17.53 1.89 18.07
N ALA A 491 -16.26 1.52 18.26
CA ALA A 491 -15.09 2.32 17.86
C ALA A 491 -14.51 1.79 16.54
N PRO A 492 -15.00 2.27 15.39
CA PRO A 492 -14.48 1.84 14.10
C PRO A 492 -13.00 2.23 13.96
N ARG A 493 -12.18 1.32 13.41
CA ARG A 493 -10.80 1.60 12.98
C ARG A 493 -10.72 2.51 11.73
N LEU A 494 -11.65 3.45 11.62
CA LEU A 494 -11.76 4.41 10.53
C LEU A 494 -10.84 5.61 10.80
N TRP A 495 -11.05 6.26 11.93
CA TRP A 495 -10.31 7.42 12.42
C TRP A 495 -9.28 7.03 13.47
N ARG A 496 -8.43 7.99 13.85
CA ARG A 496 -7.41 7.81 14.88
C ARG A 496 -7.97 7.24 16.20
N ASN A 497 -9.18 7.62 16.59
CA ASN A 497 -9.81 7.21 17.85
C ASN A 497 -10.23 5.72 17.89
N GLY A 498 -10.14 5.00 16.76
CA GLY A 498 -10.38 3.57 16.69
C GLY A 498 -9.24 2.70 17.22
N TYR A 499 -8.47 3.14 18.23
CA TYR A 499 -7.30 2.45 18.83
C TYR A 499 -6.17 2.07 17.85
N PHE A 500 -5.50 3.11 17.34
CA PHE A 500 -4.31 3.02 16.48
C PHE A 500 -3.01 3.51 17.14
#